data_AF-A0A2M8F0H4-F1
#
_entry.id   AF-A0A2M8F0H4-F1
#
_cell.length_a   1.000
_cell.length_b   1.000
_cell.length_c   1.000
_cell.angle_alpha   90.00
_cell.angle_beta   90.00
_cell.angle_gamma   90.00
#
_symmetry.space_group_name_H-M   'P 1'
#
loop_
_entity.id
_entity.type
_entity.pdbx_description
1 polymer ?
#
loop_
_entity_poly.entity_id
_entity_poly.type
_entity_poly.pdbx_seq_one_letter_code
_entity_poly.pdbx_strand_id
1 'polypeptide(L)'
;MKNQLLSQSINFGGQTIKGPLEGIENLGQLVSRVLEFLLPLAGVVLLFVLIWGGYDYMMSQGNPEKLKGAQAKITTGFIGFGLLVFSYLIVKLLATIFGLGSGIL
;
A
#
# COMPACT_ATOMS: atom_id res chain seq x y z
N MET A 1 -22.46 22.20 -0.36
CA MET A 1 -21.30 22.81 -1.04
C MET A 1 -20.22 21.74 -1.12
N LYS A 2 -19.84 21.31 -2.33
CA LYS A 2 -18.80 20.28 -2.53
C LYS A 2 -17.46 20.98 -2.26
N ASN A 3 -16.84 20.69 -1.12
CA ASN A 3 -15.51 21.21 -0.77
C ASN A 3 -14.47 20.57 -1.70
N GLN A 4 -14.25 21.17 -2.87
CA GLN A 4 -13.21 20.76 -3.81
C GLN A 4 -11.94 21.52 -3.47
N LEU A 5 -11.17 21.00 -2.51
CA LEU A 5 -9.91 21.58 -2.05
C LEU A 5 -8.78 21.44 -3.10
N LEU A 6 -9.05 20.79 -4.23
CA LEU A 6 -8.17 20.58 -5.38
C LEU A 6 -8.99 20.71 -6.67
N SER A 7 -9.33 21.93 -7.12
CA SER A 7 -10.18 22.15 -8.30
C SER A 7 -9.53 21.59 -9.58
N GLN A 8 -9.86 20.34 -9.90
CA GLN A 8 -9.39 19.58 -11.07
C GLN A 8 -10.09 20.03 -12.36
N SER A 9 -11.13 20.85 -12.25
CA SER A 9 -11.85 21.37 -13.40
C SER A 9 -12.24 22.82 -13.18
N ILE A 10 -11.87 23.69 -14.12
CA ILE A 10 -12.36 25.06 -14.18
C ILE A 10 -13.21 25.18 -15.44
N ASN A 11 -14.44 25.68 -15.29
CA ASN A 11 -15.38 25.84 -16.40
C ASN A 11 -15.25 27.27 -16.95
N PHE A 12 -14.75 27.40 -18.18
CA PHE A 12 -14.66 28.68 -18.88
C PHE A 12 -15.46 28.60 -20.17
N GLY A 13 -16.51 29.44 -20.28
CA GLY A 13 -17.29 29.57 -21.52
C GLY A 13 -17.92 28.28 -22.04
N GLY A 14 -18.27 27.32 -21.16
CA GLY A 14 -18.86 26.04 -21.54
C GLY A 14 -17.86 24.93 -21.86
N GLN A 15 -16.55 25.22 -21.83
CA GLN A 15 -15.49 24.21 -21.96
C GLN A 15 -14.96 23.84 -20.57
N THR A 16 -15.01 22.55 -20.24
CA THR A 16 -14.49 22.03 -18.96
C THR A 16 -13.05 21.60 -19.16
N ILE A 17 -12.09 22.41 -18.72
CA ILE A 17 -10.67 22.02 -18.73
C ILE A 17 -10.45 21.12 -17.52
N LYS A 18 -10.22 19.82 -17.75
CA LYS A 18 -9.93 18.83 -16.72
C LYS A 18 -8.42 18.63 -16.59
N GLY A 19 -7.88 18.84 -15.40
CA GLY A 19 -6.47 18.63 -15.12
C GLY A 19 -6.10 17.14 -15.09
N PRO A 20 -4.81 16.80 -15.17
CA PRO A 20 -4.32 15.41 -15.36
C PRO A 20 -4.58 14.41 -14.21
N LEU A 21 -4.94 14.87 -13.01
CA LEU A 21 -5.33 14.05 -11.85
C LEU A 21 -6.86 13.84 -11.78
N GLU A 22 -7.40 13.15 -12.78
CA GLU A 22 -8.82 12.82 -12.84
C GLU A 22 -9.22 11.78 -11.76
N GLY A 23 -10.23 12.09 -10.93
CA GLY A 23 -10.82 11.14 -9.96
C GLY A 23 -10.35 11.25 -8.51
N ILE A 24 -9.52 12.25 -8.18
CA ILE A 24 -9.04 12.51 -6.80
C ILE A 24 -9.67 13.82 -6.29
N GLU A 25 -10.84 13.73 -5.67
CA GLU A 25 -11.56 14.88 -5.13
C GLU A 25 -11.21 15.16 -3.65
N ASN A 26 -10.65 14.18 -2.94
CA ASN A 26 -10.31 14.27 -1.50
C ASN A 26 -8.98 13.58 -1.17
N LEU A 27 -8.36 13.97 -0.05
CA LEU A 27 -7.13 13.33 0.47
C LEU A 27 -7.30 11.82 0.68
N GLY A 28 -8.49 11.38 1.10
CA GLY A 28 -8.77 9.95 1.26
C GLY A 28 -8.62 9.16 -0.05
N GLN A 29 -9.11 9.70 -1.16
CA GLN A 29 -9.01 9.05 -2.48
C GLN A 29 -7.57 9.01 -3.00
N LEU A 30 -6.76 10.03 -2.69
CA LEU A 30 -5.34 10.02 -3.00
C LEU A 30 -4.63 8.88 -2.27
N VAL A 31 -4.87 8.75 -0.97
CA VAL A 31 -4.30 7.67 -0.15
C VAL A 31 -4.76 6.31 -0.66
N SER A 32 -6.05 6.15 -1.00
CA SER A 32 -6.57 4.90 -1.56
C SER A 32 -5.86 4.51 -2.86
N ARG A 33 -5.69 5.47 -3.78
CA ARG A 33 -5.02 5.21 -5.05
C ARG A 33 -3.56 4.81 -4.86
N VAL A 34 -2.87 5.41 -3.90
CA VAL A 34 -1.48 5.04 -3.56
C VAL A 34 -1.46 3.63 -2.98
N LEU A 35 -2.35 3.30 -2.05
CA LEU A 35 -2.39 1.98 -1.41
C LEU A 35 -2.77 0.86 -2.37
N GLU A 36 -3.69 1.10 -3.31
CA GLU A 36 -4.02 0.17 -4.41
C GLU A 36 -2.78 -0.23 -5.23
N PHE A 37 -1.85 0.70 -5.43
CA PHE A 37 -0.60 0.44 -6.13
C PHE A 37 0.47 -0.17 -5.21
N LEU A 38 0.56 0.28 -3.96
CA LEU A 38 1.60 -0.11 -3.02
C LEU A 38 1.42 -1.53 -2.48
N LEU A 39 0.18 -1.99 -2.28
CA LEU A 39 -0.10 -3.35 -1.80
C LEU A 39 0.42 -4.46 -2.74
N PRO A 40 0.12 -4.46 -4.06
CA PRO A 40 0.69 -5.47 -4.96
C PRO A 40 2.22 -5.33 -5.08
N LEU A 41 2.75 -4.10 -5.03
CA LEU A 41 4.20 -3.88 -5.01
C LEU A 41 4.84 -4.50 -3.76
N ALA A 42 4.21 -4.37 -2.60
CA ALA A 42 4.69 -4.98 -1.36
C ALA A 42 4.71 -6.52 -1.44
N GLY A 43 3.73 -7.13 -2.13
CA GLY A 43 3.75 -8.57 -2.42
C GLY A 43 4.94 -9.00 -3.26
N VAL A 44 5.29 -8.21 -4.28
CA VAL A 44 6.50 -8.45 -5.10
C VAL A 44 7.77 -8.30 -4.26
N VAL A 45 7.85 -7.26 -3.42
CA VAL A 45 8.99 -7.06 -2.52
C VAL A 45 9.13 -8.23 -1.54
N LEU A 46 8.03 -8.73 -0.97
CA LEU A 46 8.04 -9.90 -0.11
C LEU A 46 8.65 -11.11 -0.82
N LEU A 47 8.26 -11.36 -2.08
CA LEU A 47 8.83 -12.44 -2.89
C LEU A 47 10.36 -12.33 -2.99
N PHE A 48 10.89 -11.14 -3.28
CA PHE A 48 12.34 -10.92 -3.33
C PHE A 48 13.02 -11.17 -1.98
N VAL A 49 12.41 -10.72 -0.88
CA VAL A 49 12.93 -10.97 0.48
C VAL A 49 12.96 -12.46 0.80
N LEU A 50 11.94 -13.22 0.40
CA LEU A 50 11.90 -14.68 0.60
C LEU A 50 12.96 -15.39 -0.23
N ILE A 51 13.17 -14.99 -1.49
CA ILE A 51 14.21 -15.56 -2.35
C ILE A 51 15.59 -15.30 -1.75
N TRP A 52 15.88 -14.05 -1.34
CA TRP A 52 17.18 -13.71 -0.76
C TRP A 52 17.40 -14.38 0.61
N GLY A 53 16.39 -14.37 1.48
CA GLY A 53 16.46 -15.01 2.78
C GLY A 53 16.60 -16.53 2.66
N GLY A 54 15.91 -17.15 1.69
CA GLY A 54 16.04 -18.57 1.40
C GLY A 54 17.42 -18.94 0.83
N TYR A 55 17.97 -18.09 -0.04
CA TYR A 55 19.34 -18.25 -0.54
C TYR A 55 20.37 -18.20 0.60
N ASP A 56 20.28 -17.19 1.48
CA ASP A 56 21.15 -17.08 2.64
C ASP A 56 21.00 -18.28 3.59
N TYR A 57 19.77 -18.80 3.75
CA TYR A 57 19.50 -19.98 4.57
C TYR A 57 20.23 -21.22 4.02
N MET A 58 20.14 -21.46 2.70
CA MET A 58 20.84 -22.58 2.05
C MET A 58 22.36 -22.42 2.09
N MET A 59 22.87 -21.20 1.88
CA MET A 59 24.32 -20.92 1.88
C MET A 59 24.93 -20.86 3.30
N SER A 60 24.12 -20.95 4.35
CA SER A 60 24.61 -20.89 5.73
C SER A 60 25.45 -22.11 6.14
N GLN A 61 25.42 -23.22 5.39
CA GLN A 61 26.28 -24.40 5.59
C GLN A 61 26.35 -24.93 7.04
N GLY A 62 25.29 -24.74 7.83
CA GLY A 62 25.24 -25.13 9.24
C GLY A 62 25.85 -24.13 10.23
N ASN A 63 26.35 -22.97 9.77
CA ASN A 63 26.77 -21.90 10.67
C ASN A 63 25.54 -21.29 11.37
N PRO A 64 25.45 -21.36 12.71
CA PRO A 64 24.28 -20.93 13.46
C PRO A 64 24.02 -19.41 13.38
N GLU A 65 25.04 -18.57 13.22
CA GLU A 65 24.86 -17.12 13.07
C GLU A 65 24.21 -16.76 11.75
N LYS A 66 24.68 -17.37 10.65
CA LYS A 66 24.13 -17.13 9.31
C LYS A 66 22.71 -17.65 9.18
N LEU A 67 22.42 -18.82 9.77
CA LEU A 67 21.08 -19.39 9.82
C LEU A 67 20.09 -18.46 10.56
N LYS A 68 20.48 -17.93 11.72
CA LYS A 68 19.67 -16.97 12.47
C LYS A 68 19.44 -15.68 11.67
N GLY A 69 20.47 -15.17 11.00
CA GLY A 69 20.35 -13.99 10.14
C GLY A 69 19.37 -14.19 8.98
N ALA A 70 19.44 -15.34 8.31
CA ALA A 70 18.53 -15.69 7.22
C ALA A 70 17.06 -15.82 7.71
N GLN A 71 16.84 -16.49 8.84
CA GLN A 71 15.51 -16.62 9.46
C GLN A 71 14.96 -15.26 9.90
N ALA A 72 15.80 -14.37 10.43
CA ALA A 72 15.41 -13.03 10.82
C ALA A 72 14.98 -12.21 9.59
N LYS A 73 15.70 -12.30 8.46
CA LYS A 73 15.30 -11.64 7.21
C LYS A 73 13.93 -12.10 6.72
N ILE A 74 13.68 -13.41 6.73
CA ILE A 74 12.38 -13.97 6.32
C ILE A 74 11.27 -13.50 7.25
N THR A 75 11.48 -13.60 8.56
CA THR A 75 10.50 -13.21 9.58
C THR A 75 10.17 -11.71 9.50
N THR A 76 11.18 -10.85 9.36
CA THR A 76 10.98 -9.40 9.22
C THR A 76 10.27 -9.04 7.93
N GLY A 77 10.53 -9.76 6.83
CA GLY A 77 9.76 -9.64 5.58
C GLY A 77 8.28 -9.93 5.78
N PHE A 78 7.95 -11.05 6.43
CA PHE A 78 6.55 -11.39 6.74
C PHE A 78 5.89 -10.40 7.70
N ILE A 79 6.61 -9.91 8.71
CA ILE A 79 6.09 -8.90 9.63
C ILE A 79 5.78 -7.60 8.88
N GLY A 80 6.69 -7.13 8.01
CA GLY A 80 6.49 -5.92 7.23
C GLY A 80 5.30 -6.04 6.27
N PHE A 81 5.20 -7.16 5.55
CA PHE A 81 4.05 -7.41 4.67
C PHE A 81 2.74 -7.54 5.45
N GLY A 82 2.76 -8.30 6.55
CA GLY A 82 1.60 -8.45 7.43
C GLY A 82 1.12 -7.10 7.96
N LEU A 83 2.04 -6.24 8.42
CA LEU A 83 1.70 -4.90 8.91
C LEU A 83 0.96 -4.06 7.85
N LEU A 84 1.41 -4.10 6.59
CA LEU A 84 0.75 -3.39 5.49
C LEU A 84 -0.66 -3.91 5.23
N VAL A 85 -0.82 -5.24 5.16
CA VAL A 85 -2.13 -5.88 4.94
C VAL A 85 -3.08 -5.59 6.10
N PHE A 86 -2.63 -5.75 7.34
CA PHE A 86 -3.43 -5.46 8.53
C PHE A 86 -3.82 -3.99 8.62
N SER A 87 -2.89 -3.07 8.29
CA SER A 87 -3.21 -1.65 8.23
C SER A 87 -4.35 -1.36 7.25
N TYR A 88 -4.28 -1.89 6.03
CA TYR A 88 -5.35 -1.75 5.03
C TYR A 88 -6.69 -2.30 5.53
N LEU A 89 -6.67 -3.51 6.11
CA LEU A 89 -7.88 -4.15 6.62
C LEU A 89 -8.52 -3.37 7.78
N ILE A 90 -7.71 -2.85 8.71
CA ILE A 90 -8.20 -2.07 9.84
C ILE A 90 -8.87 -0.79 9.34
N VAL A 91 -8.23 -0.04 8.43
CA VAL A 91 -8.81 1.20 7.90
C VAL A 91 -10.12 0.91 7.17
N LYS A 92 -10.17 -0.15 6.36
CA LYS A 92 -11.39 -0.56 5.66
C LYS A 92 -12.52 -0.97 6.61
N LEU A 93 -12.18 -1.69 7.67
CA LEU A 93 -13.13 -2.09 8.71
C LEU A 93 -13.70 -0.86 9.43
N LEU A 94 -12.84 0.08 9.82
CA LEU A 94 -13.28 1.34 10.44
C LEU A 94 -14.17 2.14 9.49
N ALA A 95 -13.78 2.31 8.22
CA ALA A 95 -14.60 3.01 7.24
C ALA A 95 -16.01 2.41 7.12
N THR A 96 -16.09 1.08 7.12
CA THR A 96 -17.38 0.34 7.08
C THR A 96 -18.21 0.57 8.33
N ILE A 97 -17.61 0.50 9.53
CA ILE A 97 -18.32 0.69 10.81
C ILE A 97 -18.84 2.12 10.96
N PHE A 98 -18.05 3.11 10.57
CA PHE A 98 -18.42 4.52 10.68
C PHE A 98 -19.36 4.99 9.55
N GLY A 99 -19.77 4.11 8.64
CA GLY A 99 -20.67 4.46 7.53
C GLY A 99 -20.06 5.45 6.54
N LEU A 100 -18.73 5.59 6.55
CA LEU A 100 -17.97 6.31 5.54
C LEU A 100 -18.02 5.42 4.30
N GLY A 101 -19.06 5.62 3.48
CA GLY A 101 -19.28 4.86 2.24
C GLY A 101 -17.95 4.68 1.50
N SER A 102 -17.74 3.48 0.97
CA SER A 102 -16.49 2.86 0.47
C SER A 102 -15.72 3.63 -0.63
N GLY A 103 -15.93 4.93 -0.79
CA GLY A 103 -15.13 5.82 -1.62
C GLY A 103 -13.77 6.18 -1.00
N ILE A 104 -13.45 5.64 0.18
CA ILE A 104 -12.11 5.63 0.76
C ILE A 104 -11.74 4.16 0.96
N LEU A 105 -10.90 3.64 0.06
CA LEU A 105 -10.38 2.25 -0.04
C LEU A 105 -11.35 1.22 -0.64
#